data_AF-A0A920NI41-F1
#
_entry.id   AF-A0A920NI41-F1
#
_cell.length_a   1.000
_cell.length_b   1.000
_cell.length_c   1.000
_cell.angle_alpha   90.00
_cell.angle_beta   90.00
_cell.angle_gamma   90.00
#
_symmetry.space_group_name_H-M   'P 1'
#
loop_
_entity.id
_entity.type
_entity.pdbx_description
1 polymer ?
#
loop_
_entity_poly.entity_id
_entity_poly.type
_entity_poly.pdbx_seq_one_letter_code
_entity_poly.pdbx_strand_id
1 'polypeptide(L)'
;MNRRVLSKWSLLSFSVLFLAYVSWVVNFEVNLGRNQPMGGNSIIIATFNDENERHERVLSLREINGENYVAANHWPRAWYRQALDNPNVEVKMPRQEGVFYLYRCTTRRR
;
A
#
# COMPACT_ATOMS: atom_id res chain seq x y z
N MET A 1 18.39 53.64 -12.01
CA MET A 1 18.71 52.57 -11.03
C MET A 1 19.79 51.65 -11.62
N ASN A 2 20.85 51.33 -10.87
CA ASN A 2 22.04 50.66 -11.42
C ASN A 2 21.73 49.19 -11.78
N ARG A 3 21.93 48.77 -13.05
CA ARG A 3 21.59 47.41 -13.53
C ARG A 3 22.25 46.29 -12.72
N ARG A 4 23.47 46.51 -12.23
CA ARG A 4 24.17 45.55 -11.35
C ARG A 4 23.47 45.37 -10.01
N VAL A 5 22.84 46.41 -9.48
CA VAL A 5 22.09 46.36 -8.21
C VAL A 5 20.76 45.62 -8.44
N LEU A 6 20.03 45.95 -9.51
CA LEU A 6 18.79 45.26 -9.88
C LEU A 6 18.99 43.75 -10.10
N SER A 7 20.07 43.34 -10.77
CA SER A 7 20.41 41.93 -10.99
C SER A 7 20.72 41.19 -9.68
N LYS A 8 21.45 41.82 -8.74
CA LYS A 8 21.74 41.22 -7.43
C LYS A 8 20.47 40.97 -6.62
N TRP A 9 19.55 41.93 -6.58
CA TRP A 9 18.27 41.77 -5.88
C TRP A 9 17.37 40.74 -6.56
N SER A 10 17.39 40.65 -7.89
CA SER A 10 16.65 39.63 -8.63
C SER A 10 17.18 38.22 -8.34
N LEU A 11 18.50 38.04 -8.34
CA LEU A 11 19.15 36.78 -7.97
C LEU A 11 18.86 36.40 -6.52
N LEU A 12 18.94 37.35 -5.60
CA LEU A 12 18.61 37.11 -4.19
C LEU A 12 17.15 36.67 -4.03
N SER A 13 16.22 37.38 -4.67
CA SER A 13 14.79 37.04 -4.64
C SER A 13 14.53 35.65 -5.21
N PHE A 14 15.17 35.31 -6.33
CA PHE A 14 15.04 33.98 -6.94
C PHE A 14 15.58 32.89 -6.02
N SER A 15 16.75 33.08 -5.42
CA SER A 15 17.33 32.12 -4.48
C SER A 15 16.45 31.90 -3.25
N VAL A 16 15.85 32.96 -2.70
CA VAL A 16 14.92 32.84 -1.57
C VAL A 16 13.67 32.06 -1.97
N LEU A 17 13.07 32.37 -3.12
CA LEU A 17 11.91 31.64 -3.63
C LEU A 17 12.22 30.17 -3.90
N PHE A 18 13.40 29.88 -4.46
CA PHE A 18 13.85 28.52 -4.73
C PHE A 18 13.99 27.71 -3.44
N LEU A 19 14.64 28.27 -2.41
CA LEU A 19 14.78 27.60 -1.11
C LEU A 19 13.43 27.38 -0.44
N ALA A 20 12.53 28.37 -0.48
CA ALA A 20 11.18 28.24 0.07
C ALA A 20 10.40 27.10 -0.63
N TYR A 21 10.50 27.00 -1.95
CA TYR A 21 9.88 25.91 -2.71
C TYR A 21 10.46 24.54 -2.32
N VAL A 22 11.80 24.41 -2.27
CA VAL A 22 12.44 23.14 -1.86
C VAL A 22 12.01 22.73 -0.45
N SER A 23 11.99 23.66 0.50
CA SER A 23 11.51 23.38 1.86
C SER A 23 10.05 22.94 1.88
N TRP A 24 9.20 23.54 1.04
CA TRP A 24 7.80 23.15 0.93
C TRP A 24 7.63 21.73 0.36
N VAL A 25 8.37 21.38 -0.70
CA VAL A 25 8.38 20.04 -1.27
C VAL A 25 8.86 19.01 -0.25
N VAL A 26 9.98 19.28 0.44
CA VAL A 26 10.49 18.37 1.49
C VAL A 26 9.45 18.17 2.59
N ASN A 27 8.81 19.24 3.06
CA ASN A 27 7.74 19.12 4.05
C ASN A 27 6.58 18.27 3.54
N PHE A 28 6.17 18.46 2.28
CA PHE A 28 5.11 17.66 1.68
C PHE A 28 5.46 16.17 1.60
N GLU A 29 6.65 15.84 1.10
CA GLU A 29 7.15 14.46 0.99
C GLU A 29 7.26 13.77 2.36
N VAL A 30 7.78 14.48 3.37
CA VAL A 30 7.85 13.95 4.75
C VAL A 30 6.45 13.70 5.32
N ASN A 31 5.51 14.61 5.06
CA ASN A 31 4.12 14.43 5.51
C ASN A 31 3.42 13.30 4.74
N LEU A 32 3.66 13.13 3.45
CA LEU A 32 3.17 11.97 2.69
C LEU A 32 3.72 10.67 3.28
N GLY A 33 5.02 10.57 3.51
CA GLY A 33 5.63 9.37 4.09
C GLY A 33 5.13 9.06 5.50
N ARG A 34 4.92 10.07 6.35
CA ARG A 34 4.41 9.89 7.73
C ARG A 34 2.92 9.60 7.79
N ASN A 35 2.13 10.21 6.90
CA ASN A 35 0.67 10.07 6.86
C ASN A 35 0.21 8.97 5.91
N GLN A 36 1.13 8.27 5.25
CA GLN A 36 0.80 7.03 4.58
C GLN A 36 0.35 6.02 5.63
N PRO A 37 -0.83 5.39 5.47
CA PRO A 37 -1.21 4.29 6.33
C PRO A 37 -0.13 3.21 6.18
N MET A 38 0.73 3.09 7.19
CA MET A 38 1.75 2.03 7.21
C MET A 38 1.00 0.71 7.12
N GLY A 39 1.30 -0.08 6.09
CA GLY A 39 0.61 -1.32 5.74
C GLY A 39 0.80 -2.45 6.75
N GLY A 40 0.52 -2.20 8.03
CA GLY A 40 0.65 -3.16 9.13
C GLY A 40 -0.33 -4.34 9.04
N ASN A 41 -1.35 -4.21 8.20
CA ASN A 41 -2.34 -5.26 7.97
C ASN A 41 -2.26 -5.80 6.53
N SER A 42 -1.09 -5.86 5.91
CA SER A 42 -0.94 -6.57 4.65
C SER A 42 -0.70 -8.05 4.92
N ILE A 43 -1.52 -8.91 4.34
CA ILE A 43 -1.32 -10.37 4.35
C ILE A 43 -0.99 -10.85 2.93
N ILE A 44 -0.34 -12.00 2.83
CA ILE A 44 -0.23 -12.72 1.56
C ILE A 44 -1.16 -13.92 1.65
N ILE A 45 -2.08 -14.02 0.72
CA ILE A 45 -2.86 -15.25 0.53
C ILE A 45 -2.26 -16.05 -0.62
N ALA A 46 -2.29 -17.37 -0.52
CA ALA A 46 -2.04 -18.28 -1.63
C ALA A 46 -3.31 -19.06 -1.95
N THR A 47 -3.69 -19.02 -3.22
CA THR A 47 -4.83 -19.73 -3.79
C THR A 47 -4.35 -20.70 -4.85
N PHE A 48 -5.17 -21.70 -5.16
CA PHE A 48 -4.83 -22.73 -6.14
C PHE A 48 -5.84 -22.68 -7.29
N ASN A 49 -5.36 -22.81 -8.52
CA ASN A 49 -6.24 -22.99 -9.68
C ASN A 49 -6.62 -24.47 -9.87
N ASP A 50 -7.38 -24.75 -10.92
CA ASP A 50 -7.86 -26.12 -11.24
C ASP A 50 -6.70 -27.09 -11.57
N GLU A 51 -5.55 -26.56 -11.97
CA GLU A 51 -4.31 -27.30 -12.24
C GLU A 51 -3.42 -27.45 -10.98
N ASN A 52 -3.94 -27.02 -9.82
CA ASN A 52 -3.25 -27.00 -8.53
C ASN A 52 -1.97 -26.15 -8.52
N GLU A 53 -1.86 -25.19 -9.42
CA GLU A 53 -0.80 -24.18 -9.41
C GLU A 53 -1.07 -23.16 -8.31
N ARG A 54 -0.01 -22.75 -7.61
CA ARG A 54 -0.08 -21.85 -6.47
C ARG A 54 0.06 -20.39 -6.91
N HIS A 55 -0.91 -19.57 -6.56
CA HIS A 55 -0.99 -18.14 -6.90
C HIS A 55 -1.00 -17.29 -5.63
N GLU A 56 -0.01 -16.42 -5.46
CA GLU A 56 0.06 -15.53 -4.30
C GLU A 56 -0.50 -14.14 -4.58
N ARG A 57 -1.11 -13.54 -3.55
CA ARG A 57 -1.58 -12.16 -3.61
C ARG A 57 -1.42 -11.42 -2.28
N VAL A 58 -0.82 -10.24 -2.36
CA VAL A 58 -0.82 -9.27 -1.25
C VAL A 58 -2.19 -8.60 -1.17
N LEU A 59 -2.82 -8.69 0.01
CA LEU A 59 -4.12 -8.10 0.30
C LEU A 59 -4.08 -7.31 1.60
N SER A 60 -4.99 -6.35 1.73
CA SER A 60 -5.23 -5.67 2.99
C SER A 60 -6.21 -6.47 3.85
N LEU A 61 -5.76 -6.81 5.06
CA LEU A 61 -6.52 -7.42 6.13
C LEU A 61 -7.29 -6.36 6.92
N ARG A 62 -8.57 -6.60 7.12
CA ARG A 62 -9.43 -5.77 7.96
C ARG A 62 -10.00 -6.62 9.08
N GLU A 63 -9.73 -6.21 10.31
CA GLU A 63 -10.35 -6.82 11.48
C GLU A 63 -11.65 -6.08 11.82
N ILE A 64 -12.75 -6.83 11.97
CA ILE A 64 -14.06 -6.30 12.37
C ILE A 64 -14.64 -7.29 13.38
N ASN A 65 -14.93 -6.84 14.59
CA ASN A 65 -15.53 -7.66 15.66
C ASN A 65 -14.74 -8.96 15.94
N GLY A 66 -13.40 -8.91 15.86
CA GLY A 66 -12.53 -10.08 16.07
C GLY A 66 -12.45 -11.05 14.90
N GLU A 67 -13.13 -10.76 13.78
CA GLU A 67 -13.05 -11.53 12.55
C GLU A 67 -12.19 -10.83 11.50
N ASN A 68 -11.48 -11.65 10.71
CA ASN A 68 -10.55 -11.23 9.69
C ASN A 68 -11.20 -11.21 8.31
N TYR A 69 -11.17 -10.06 7.65
CA TYR A 69 -11.78 -9.83 6.34
C TYR A 69 -10.76 -9.34 5.33
N VAL A 70 -10.94 -9.74 4.07
CA VAL A 70 -10.25 -9.16 2.92
C VAL A 70 -11.27 -8.63 1.93
N ALA A 71 -11.01 -7.45 1.38
CA ALA A 71 -11.86 -6.85 0.36
C ALA A 71 -11.39 -7.26 -1.04
N ALA A 72 -12.31 -7.74 -1.88
CA ALA A 72 -12.03 -8.07 -3.29
C ALA A 72 -12.05 -6.82 -4.20
N ASN A 73 -11.46 -5.71 -3.75
CA ASN A 73 -11.48 -4.44 -4.49
C ASN A 73 -10.36 -4.35 -5.55
N HIS A 74 -9.18 -4.92 -5.29
CA HIS A 74 -8.01 -4.78 -6.17
C HIS A 74 -8.04 -5.72 -7.39
N TRP A 75 -7.64 -5.21 -8.55
CA TRP A 75 -7.38 -5.99 -9.77
C TRP A 75 -5.91 -6.45 -9.82
N PRO A 76 -5.60 -7.59 -10.46
CA PRO A 76 -6.50 -8.64 -10.97
C PRO A 76 -7.07 -9.55 -9.87
N ARG A 77 -8.26 -10.16 -10.13
CA ARG A 77 -9.10 -10.86 -9.13
C ARG A 77 -9.17 -12.39 -9.31
N ALA A 78 -8.19 -13.00 -9.97
CA ALA A 78 -8.17 -14.46 -10.13
C ALA A 78 -8.23 -15.19 -8.77
N TRP A 79 -7.44 -14.69 -7.80
CA TRP A 79 -7.43 -15.18 -6.40
C TRP A 79 -8.82 -15.22 -5.77
N TYR A 80 -9.69 -14.24 -6.07
CA TYR A 80 -11.02 -14.18 -5.48
C TYR A 80 -11.87 -15.35 -5.95
N ARG A 81 -11.88 -15.63 -7.27
CA ARG A 81 -12.60 -16.77 -7.83
C ARG A 81 -12.03 -18.09 -7.34
N GLN A 82 -10.70 -18.23 -7.35
CA GLN A 82 -10.03 -19.42 -6.83
C GLN A 82 -10.37 -19.68 -5.35
N ALA A 83 -10.47 -18.64 -4.52
CA ALA A 83 -10.87 -18.78 -3.13
C ALA A 83 -12.37 -19.09 -2.94
N LEU A 84 -13.22 -18.80 -3.94
CA LEU A 84 -14.62 -19.25 -3.96
C LEU A 84 -14.72 -20.73 -4.33
N ASP A 85 -13.95 -21.14 -5.33
CA ASP A 85 -13.96 -22.52 -5.86
C ASP A 85 -13.28 -23.49 -4.89
N ASN A 86 -12.12 -23.09 -4.34
CA ASN A 86 -11.41 -23.78 -3.26
C ASN A 86 -11.23 -22.85 -2.06
N PRO A 87 -12.08 -22.96 -1.02
CA PRO A 87 -12.02 -22.09 0.14
C PRO A 87 -10.81 -22.34 1.05
N ASN A 88 -10.02 -23.39 0.83
CA ASN A 88 -8.82 -23.65 1.62
C ASN A 88 -7.66 -22.83 1.04
N VAL A 89 -7.34 -21.73 1.71
CA VAL A 89 -6.30 -20.79 1.29
C VAL A 89 -5.16 -20.77 2.30
N GLU A 90 -3.95 -20.63 1.80
CA GLU A 90 -2.79 -20.40 2.66
C GLU A 90 -2.67 -18.91 2.97
N VAL A 91 -2.38 -18.55 4.21
CA VAL A 91 -2.21 -17.15 4.61
C VAL A 91 -0.90 -16.98 5.36
N LYS A 92 -0.11 -16.01 4.90
CA LYS A 92 1.07 -15.50 5.60
C LYS A 92 0.72 -14.19 6.27
N MET A 93 0.84 -14.18 7.60
CA MET A 93 0.60 -13.01 8.43
C MET A 93 1.81 -12.07 8.44
N PRO A 94 1.61 -10.74 8.55
CA PRO A 94 2.70 -9.76 8.45
C PRO A 94 3.80 -9.92 9.50
N ARG A 95 3.50 -10.52 10.66
CA ARG A 95 4.46 -10.72 11.76
C ARG A 95 5.13 -12.11 11.76
N GLN A 96 4.85 -12.95 10.76
CA GLN A 96 5.35 -14.32 10.68
C GLN A 96 6.11 -14.50 9.36
N GLU A 97 7.44 -14.54 9.46
CA GLU A 97 8.29 -14.78 8.29
C GLU A 97 8.31 -16.26 7.93
N GLY A 98 8.17 -16.56 6.64
CA GLY A 98 8.31 -17.91 6.09
C GLY A 98 7.21 -18.92 6.42
N VAL A 99 6.21 -18.56 7.23
CA VAL A 99 5.13 -19.48 7.63
C VAL A 99 3.82 -19.12 6.96
N PHE A 100 3.23 -20.10 6.27
CA PHE A 100 1.86 -20.05 5.77
C PHE A 100 0.99 -20.96 6.63
N TYR A 101 -0.18 -20.47 7.02
CA TYR A 101 -1.18 -21.23 7.74
C TYR A 101 -2.37 -21.50 6.83
N LEU A 102 -2.93 -22.69 6.90
CA LEU A 102 -4.14 -23.03 6.16
C LEU A 102 -5.35 -22.41 6.85
N TYR A 103 -6.08 -21.57 6.13
CA TYR A 103 -7.35 -20.99 6.55
C TYR A 103 -8.46 -21.39 5.60
N ARG A 104 -9.66 -21.55 6.16
CA ARG A 104 -10.87 -21.71 5.34
C ARG A 104 -11.53 -20.35 5.15
N CYS A 105 -11.50 -19.83 3.93
CA CYS A 105 -12.20 -18.62 3.58
C CYS A 105 -13.71 -18.90 3.55
N THR A 106 -14.50 -18.03 4.18
CA THR A 106 -15.95 -18.06 4.07
C THR A 106 -16.43 -16.77 3.43
N THR A 107 -17.31 -16.91 2.44
CA THR A 107 -17.85 -15.77 1.73
C THR A 107 -19.04 -15.27 2.54
N ARG A 108 -18.91 -14.13 3.19
CA ARG A 108 -20.05 -13.44 3.78
C ARG A 108 -20.57 -12.46 2.73
N ARG A 109 -21.55 -12.88 1.92
CA ARG A 109 -22.34 -11.92 1.13
C ARG A 109 -23.03 -11.00 2.13
N ARG A 110 -22.69 -9.71 2.11
CA ARG A 110 -23.56 -8.69 2.68
C ARG A 110 -24.84 -8.59 1.86
#